data_AF-A0A3D0ZVK1-F1
#
_entry.id   AF-A0A3D0ZVK1-F1
#
_cell.length_a   1.000
_cell.length_b   1.000
_cell.length_c   1.000
_cell.angle_alpha   90.00
_cell.angle_beta   90.00
_cell.angle_gamma   90.00
#
_symmetry.space_group_name_H-M   'P 1'
#
loop_
_entity.id
_entity.type
_entity.pdbx_description
1 polymer ?
#
loop_
_entity_poly.entity_id
_entity_poly.type
_entity_poly.pdbx_seq_one_letter_code
_entity_poly.pdbx_strand_id
1 'polypeptide(L)'
;MALSFLLLVLYSTGVHALTPVEALESLELEELAASYSERQVNQLLAGQELGLSATDRRAVAALLSLGALTPDDCADPDRVASKLDAYLNIIQTNHPARVGKVGDVSLPLALGRKWEHDLLKDQRLIEALADSLATGVITGYDIRSRVVYDGFPPGQTFIYSHSSARHLRQLFALLAAEKLSAWVYVTPKVSAFLYRDGWGSGSSKIRTLPSGLSLVEGEELAVLFHFDVAEDRARFHQLILNHAKRDSKSEEGIIADAWWQPFYYTDAPLDGFDPISLVVIGSGELEATLTVTLDRSLAVREVFSHLGFETRIHQVWVNPAFYRFLEGDFK
;
A
#
# COMPACT_ATOMS: atom_id res chain seq x y z
N MET A 1 -31.07 -2.41 56.19
CA MET A 1 -30.83 -2.72 54.77
C MET A 1 -29.39 -2.35 54.46
N ALA A 2 -28.49 -3.34 54.44
CA ALA A 2 -27.08 -3.15 54.11
C ALA A 2 -26.94 -3.21 52.59
N LEU A 3 -26.44 -2.14 51.98
CA LEU A 3 -26.11 -2.11 50.55
C LEU A 3 -24.61 -2.46 50.43
N SER A 4 -24.32 -3.68 50.02
CA SER A 4 -22.97 -4.12 49.66
C SER A 4 -22.54 -3.41 48.39
N PHE A 5 -21.49 -2.58 48.47
CA PHE A 5 -20.77 -2.11 47.30
C PHE A 5 -19.85 -3.23 46.82
N LEU A 6 -20.19 -3.81 45.66
CA LEU A 6 -19.35 -4.73 44.92
C LEU A 6 -18.22 -3.92 44.27
N LEU A 7 -17.00 -4.03 44.81
CA LEU A 7 -15.80 -3.45 44.21
C LEU A 7 -15.43 -4.31 43.00
N LEU A 8 -15.73 -3.84 41.78
CA LEU A 8 -15.27 -4.46 40.55
C LEU A 8 -13.77 -4.15 40.41
N VAL A 9 -12.92 -5.11 40.76
CA VAL A 9 -11.48 -5.03 40.46
C VAL A 9 -11.34 -5.21 38.95
N LEU A 10 -11.11 -4.09 38.25
CA LEU A 10 -10.64 -4.09 36.88
C LEU A 10 -9.24 -4.72 36.89
N TYR A 11 -9.14 -5.97 36.44
CA TYR A 11 -7.86 -6.53 36.02
C TYR A 11 -7.38 -5.71 34.82
N SER A 12 -6.45 -4.80 35.07
CA SER A 12 -5.56 -4.28 34.03
C SER A 12 -4.74 -5.45 33.52
N THR A 13 -5.17 -6.08 32.44
CA THR A 13 -4.27 -6.90 31.63
C THR A 13 -3.23 -5.97 31.05
N GLY A 14 -2.07 -5.88 31.71
CA GLY A 14 -0.89 -5.32 31.06
C GLY A 14 -0.64 -6.12 29.80
N VAL A 15 -0.57 -5.44 28.66
CA VAL A 15 -0.18 -6.07 27.39
C VAL A 15 1.23 -6.60 27.60
N HIS A 16 1.37 -7.92 27.66
CA HIS A 16 2.67 -8.56 27.72
C HIS A 16 3.36 -8.34 26.36
N ALA A 17 4.57 -7.77 26.37
CA ALA A 17 5.34 -7.57 25.15
C ALA A 17 5.76 -8.93 24.59
N LEU A 18 5.46 -9.19 23.31
CA LEU A 18 5.77 -10.46 22.67
C LEU A 18 7.29 -10.69 22.60
N THR A 19 7.75 -11.82 23.11
CA THR A 19 9.17 -12.19 23.10
C THR A 19 9.56 -12.93 21.79
N PRO A 20 10.85 -12.95 21.42
CA PRO A 20 11.34 -13.73 20.28
C PRO A 20 11.00 -15.23 20.36
N VAL A 21 11.00 -15.82 21.55
CA VAL A 21 10.67 -17.24 21.73
C VAL A 21 9.19 -17.48 21.48
N GLU A 22 8.30 -16.71 22.11
CA GLU A 22 6.84 -16.80 21.91
C GLU A 22 6.45 -16.55 20.44
N ALA A 23 7.16 -15.66 19.75
CA ALA A 23 6.94 -15.41 18.33
C ALA A 23 7.25 -16.64 17.46
N LEU A 24 8.32 -17.39 17.77
CA LEU A 24 8.64 -18.63 17.05
C LEU A 24 7.68 -19.76 17.38
N GLU A 25 7.25 -19.88 18.64
CA GLU A 25 6.20 -20.83 19.04
C GLU A 25 4.90 -20.57 18.27
N SER A 26 4.53 -19.29 18.11
CA SER A 26 3.36 -18.88 17.32
C SER A 26 3.50 -19.19 15.82
N LEU A 27 4.72 -19.38 15.33
CA LEU A 27 5.03 -19.73 13.94
C LEU A 27 5.31 -21.23 13.76
N GLU A 28 5.34 -22.01 14.84
CA GLU A 28 5.75 -23.43 14.87
C GLU A 28 7.17 -23.63 14.28
N LEU A 29 8.14 -22.81 14.73
CA LEU A 29 9.53 -22.78 14.22
C LEU A 29 10.61 -22.96 15.31
N GLU A 30 10.27 -23.58 16.43
CA GLU A 30 11.18 -23.80 17.56
C GLU A 30 12.38 -24.69 17.16
N GLU A 31 12.14 -25.77 16.40
CA GLU A 31 13.20 -26.64 15.91
C GLU A 31 14.14 -25.94 14.93
N LEU A 32 13.64 -24.96 14.16
CA LEU A 32 14.47 -24.14 13.28
C LEU A 32 15.49 -23.36 14.12
N ALA A 33 15.06 -22.68 15.18
CA ALA A 33 15.98 -21.97 16.07
C ALA A 33 16.95 -22.94 16.77
N ALA A 34 16.48 -24.10 17.21
CA ALA A 34 17.33 -25.13 17.82
C ALA A 34 18.40 -25.68 16.86
N SER A 35 18.16 -25.64 15.54
CA SER A 35 19.11 -26.12 14.54
C SER A 35 20.32 -25.20 14.30
N TYR A 36 20.28 -23.95 14.80
CA TYR A 36 21.32 -22.98 14.53
C TYR A 36 22.56 -23.20 15.41
N SER A 37 23.70 -23.41 14.76
CA SER A 37 25.01 -23.45 15.42
C SER A 37 25.39 -22.07 15.98
N GLU A 38 26.23 -22.02 17.01
CA GLU A 38 26.73 -20.76 17.58
C GLU A 38 27.39 -19.87 16.52
N ARG A 39 28.08 -20.47 15.55
CA ARG A 39 28.68 -19.76 14.42
C ARG A 39 27.61 -19.06 13.57
N GLN A 40 26.51 -19.72 13.25
CA GLN A 40 25.40 -19.12 12.48
C GLN A 40 24.73 -18.00 13.27
N VAL A 41 24.47 -18.22 14.57
CA VAL A 41 23.90 -17.20 15.46
C VAL A 41 24.79 -15.94 15.49
N ASN A 42 26.10 -16.10 15.69
CA ASN A 42 27.04 -14.97 15.72
C ASN A 42 27.10 -14.22 14.38
N GLN A 43 27.00 -14.94 13.25
CA GLN A 43 26.97 -14.34 11.91
C GLN A 43 25.71 -13.52 11.68
N LEU A 44 24.53 -14.06 12.02
CA LEU A 44 23.25 -13.38 11.81
C LEU A 44 23.08 -12.16 12.71
N LEU A 45 23.55 -12.24 13.96
CA LEU A 45 23.58 -11.11 14.89
C LEU A 45 24.65 -10.05 14.52
N ALA A 46 25.41 -10.25 13.44
CA ALA A 46 26.51 -9.38 13.02
C ALA A 46 27.51 -9.06 14.15
N GLY A 47 27.72 -10.01 15.06
CA GLY A 47 28.63 -9.85 16.20
C GLY A 47 28.09 -8.98 17.36
N GLN A 48 26.82 -8.58 17.36
CA GLN A 48 26.22 -7.84 18.47
C GLN A 48 26.12 -8.71 19.74
N GLU A 49 26.53 -8.14 20.88
CA GLU A 49 26.39 -8.74 22.21
C GLU A 49 25.15 -8.18 22.90
N LEU A 50 24.02 -8.89 22.78
CA LEU A 50 22.72 -8.44 23.28
C LEU A 50 22.44 -8.77 24.76
N GLY A 51 23.40 -9.40 25.47
CA GLY A 51 23.19 -9.84 26.86
C GLY A 51 22.09 -10.91 27.04
N LEU A 52 21.66 -11.54 25.95
CA LEU A 52 20.58 -12.52 25.91
C LEU A 52 21.05 -13.94 26.24
N SER A 53 20.12 -14.78 26.73
CA SER A 53 20.38 -16.21 26.95
C SER A 53 20.70 -16.93 25.62
N ALA A 54 21.35 -18.09 25.68
CA ALA A 54 21.65 -18.86 24.46
C ALA A 54 20.39 -19.23 23.66
N THR A 55 19.28 -19.50 24.36
CA THR A 55 17.97 -19.79 23.75
C THR A 55 17.42 -18.56 23.03
N ASP A 56 17.38 -17.41 23.69
CA ASP A 56 16.85 -16.17 23.11
C ASP A 56 17.70 -15.70 21.92
N ARG A 57 19.03 -15.88 22.00
CA ARG A 57 19.93 -15.56 20.89
C ARG A 57 19.64 -16.41 19.64
N ARG A 58 19.33 -17.69 19.82
CA ARG A 58 18.90 -18.57 18.71
C ARG A 58 17.55 -18.15 18.17
N ALA A 59 16.62 -17.77 19.04
CA ALA A 59 15.30 -17.30 18.63
C ALA A 59 15.41 -16.03 17.77
N VAL A 60 16.16 -15.03 18.24
CA VAL A 60 16.45 -13.80 17.48
C VAL A 60 17.14 -14.13 16.16
N ALA A 61 18.14 -15.01 16.16
CA ALA A 61 18.82 -15.41 14.92
C ALA A 61 17.86 -16.04 13.90
N ALA A 62 16.94 -16.89 14.33
CA ALA A 62 15.92 -17.45 13.43
C ALA A 62 15.00 -16.36 12.86
N LEU A 63 14.54 -15.42 13.69
CA LEU A 63 13.69 -14.29 13.25
C LEU A 63 14.41 -13.33 12.30
N LEU A 64 15.72 -13.14 12.47
CA LEU A 64 16.57 -12.41 11.51
C LEU A 64 16.60 -13.14 10.15
N SER A 65 16.75 -14.47 10.14
CA SER A 65 16.73 -15.26 8.90
C SER A 65 15.37 -15.22 8.19
N LEU A 66 14.27 -15.06 8.94
CA LEU A 66 12.92 -14.91 8.39
C LEU A 66 12.65 -13.48 7.88
N GLY A 67 13.55 -12.53 8.16
CA GLY A 67 13.34 -11.11 7.85
C GLY A 67 12.27 -10.44 8.72
N ALA A 68 11.89 -11.07 9.84
CA ALA A 68 10.99 -10.49 10.85
C ALA A 68 11.68 -9.38 11.65
N LEU A 69 12.99 -9.49 11.81
CA LEU A 69 13.86 -8.49 12.44
C LEU A 69 15.04 -8.17 11.51
N THR A 70 15.69 -7.05 11.78
CA THR A 70 17.02 -6.69 11.29
C THR A 70 17.98 -6.57 12.47
N PRO A 71 19.31 -6.67 12.27
CA PRO A 71 20.27 -6.51 13.37
C PRO A 71 20.13 -5.17 14.10
N ASP A 72 19.72 -4.11 13.40
CA ASP A 72 19.54 -2.78 13.99
C ASP A 72 18.29 -2.71 14.90
N ASP A 73 17.28 -3.57 14.68
CA ASP A 73 16.10 -3.64 15.55
C ASP A 73 16.45 -4.22 16.93
N CYS A 74 17.42 -5.15 16.99
CA CYS A 74 17.73 -5.94 18.17
C CYS A 74 18.33 -5.16 19.35
N ALA A 75 18.75 -3.91 19.13
CA ALA A 75 19.28 -3.05 20.17
C ALA A 75 18.20 -2.50 21.13
N ASP A 76 16.92 -2.58 20.74
CA ASP A 76 15.79 -2.01 21.49
C ASP A 76 14.69 -3.08 21.69
N PRO A 77 14.46 -3.55 22.92
CA PRO A 77 13.44 -4.57 23.22
C PRO A 77 12.01 -4.16 22.83
N ASP A 78 11.63 -2.89 22.97
CA ASP A 78 10.28 -2.43 22.63
C ASP A 78 10.08 -2.44 21.11
N ARG A 79 11.14 -2.07 20.38
CA ARG A 79 11.17 -2.17 18.92
C ARG A 79 11.08 -3.62 18.45
N VAL A 80 11.79 -4.54 19.10
CA VAL A 80 11.68 -5.98 18.82
C VAL A 80 10.24 -6.46 18.99
N ALA A 81 9.62 -6.23 20.17
CA ALA A 81 8.26 -6.66 20.43
C ALA A 81 7.27 -6.10 19.39
N SER A 82 7.34 -4.80 19.10
CA SER A 82 6.47 -4.16 18.12
C SER A 82 6.64 -4.73 16.70
N LYS A 83 7.87 -5.04 16.28
CA LYS A 83 8.15 -5.67 14.99
C LYS A 83 7.60 -7.08 14.89
N LEU A 84 7.75 -7.87 15.96
CA LEU A 84 7.26 -9.24 16.00
C LEU A 84 5.73 -9.28 15.97
N ASP A 85 5.05 -8.43 16.73
CA ASP A 85 3.60 -8.29 16.69
C ASP A 85 3.11 -7.94 15.28
N ALA A 86 3.74 -6.95 14.64
CA ALA A 86 3.40 -6.55 13.28
C ALA A 86 3.64 -7.69 12.27
N TYR A 87 4.78 -8.39 12.37
CA TYR A 87 5.12 -9.51 11.51
C TYR A 87 4.13 -10.66 11.65
N LEU A 88 3.83 -11.10 12.88
CA LEU A 88 2.86 -12.16 13.13
C LEU A 88 1.47 -11.80 12.61
N ASN A 89 1.00 -10.57 12.89
CA ASN A 89 -0.29 -10.11 12.40
C ASN A 89 -0.37 -10.19 10.87
N ILE A 90 0.69 -9.80 10.16
CA ILE A 90 0.76 -9.89 8.70
C ILE A 90 0.72 -11.36 8.25
N ILE A 91 1.57 -12.23 8.81
CA ILE A 91 1.63 -13.65 8.46
C ILE A 91 0.29 -14.33 8.67
N GLN A 92 -0.31 -14.17 9.86
CA GLN A 92 -1.56 -14.81 10.27
C GLN A 92 -2.78 -14.31 9.50
N THR A 93 -2.86 -13.01 9.19
CA THR A 93 -3.97 -12.45 8.38
C THR A 93 -4.01 -13.06 6.98
N ASN A 94 -2.85 -13.46 6.43
CA ASN A 94 -2.72 -14.09 5.12
C ASN A 94 -3.56 -13.44 4.00
N HIS A 95 -3.45 -12.12 3.88
CA HIS A 95 -4.23 -11.34 2.94
C HIS A 95 -4.03 -11.83 1.48
N PRO A 96 -5.10 -12.03 0.68
CA PRO A 96 -4.99 -12.64 -0.65
C PRO A 96 -4.18 -11.82 -1.66
N ALA A 97 -4.16 -10.50 -1.51
CA ALA A 97 -3.34 -9.62 -2.35
C ALA A 97 -1.84 -9.58 -1.96
N ARG A 98 -1.45 -10.19 -0.83
CA ARG A 98 -0.04 -10.16 -0.39
C ARG A 98 0.82 -10.96 -1.34
N VAL A 99 1.90 -10.35 -1.82
CA VAL A 99 2.84 -11.00 -2.75
C VAL A 99 4.20 -11.30 -2.14
N GLY A 100 4.63 -10.54 -1.13
CA GLY A 100 5.92 -10.75 -0.45
C GLY A 100 6.43 -9.48 0.24
N LYS A 101 7.68 -9.52 0.69
CA LYS A 101 8.40 -8.37 1.25
C LYS A 101 9.40 -7.81 0.22
N VAL A 102 9.73 -6.53 0.30
CA VAL A 102 10.78 -5.91 -0.52
C VAL A 102 12.08 -6.71 -0.38
N GLY A 103 12.70 -7.04 -1.52
CA GLY A 103 13.88 -7.90 -1.60
C GLY A 103 13.56 -9.36 -1.92
N ASP A 104 12.31 -9.80 -1.77
CA ASP A 104 11.92 -11.18 -2.05
C ASP A 104 11.83 -11.46 -3.54
N VAL A 105 12.29 -12.65 -3.95
CA VAL A 105 12.12 -13.17 -5.31
C VAL A 105 10.65 -13.37 -5.69
N SER A 106 9.75 -13.48 -4.70
CA SER A 106 8.31 -13.58 -4.91
C SER A 106 7.72 -12.36 -5.60
N LEU A 107 8.29 -11.16 -5.39
CA LEU A 107 7.80 -9.92 -5.98
C LEU A 107 7.93 -9.89 -7.52
N PRO A 108 9.12 -10.06 -8.12
CA PRO A 108 9.24 -10.10 -9.58
C PRO A 108 8.50 -11.29 -10.19
N LEU A 109 8.37 -12.41 -9.48
CA LEU A 109 7.56 -13.56 -9.93
C LEU A 109 6.07 -13.24 -9.92
N ALA A 110 5.57 -12.49 -8.93
CA ALA A 110 4.18 -12.04 -8.87
C ALA A 110 3.81 -11.16 -10.07
N LEU A 111 4.71 -10.26 -10.47
CA LEU A 111 4.52 -9.41 -11.65
C LEU A 111 4.61 -10.16 -13.00
N GLY A 112 5.12 -11.39 -13.00
CA GLY A 112 5.14 -12.25 -14.19
C GLY A 112 3.85 -13.03 -14.43
N ARG A 113 2.90 -13.00 -13.49
CA ARG A 113 1.61 -13.71 -13.59
C ARG A 113 0.64 -12.93 -14.48
N LYS A 114 -0.34 -13.64 -15.05
CA LYS A 114 -1.50 -12.99 -15.67
C LYS A 114 -2.41 -12.45 -14.57
N TRP A 115 -2.77 -11.18 -14.66
CA TRP A 115 -3.70 -10.52 -13.74
C TRP A 115 -5.09 -10.46 -14.37
N GLU A 116 -6.12 -10.78 -13.59
CA GLU A 116 -7.48 -11.01 -14.09
C GLU A 116 -8.32 -9.73 -14.16
N HIS A 117 -7.88 -8.74 -14.94
CA HIS A 117 -8.62 -7.47 -15.13
C HIS A 117 -10.03 -7.68 -15.71
N ASP A 118 -10.23 -8.76 -16.47
CA ASP A 118 -11.53 -9.12 -17.05
C ASP A 118 -12.63 -9.38 -16.02
N LEU A 119 -12.26 -9.70 -14.78
CA LEU A 119 -13.21 -9.89 -13.67
C LEU A 119 -13.68 -8.57 -13.05
N LEU A 120 -13.06 -7.45 -13.40
CA LEU A 120 -13.39 -6.12 -12.88
C LEU A 120 -14.48 -5.45 -13.72
N LYS A 121 -15.56 -6.20 -13.97
CA LYS A 121 -16.67 -5.78 -14.83
C LYS A 121 -17.97 -5.90 -14.05
N ASP A 122 -18.51 -4.75 -13.68
CA ASP A 122 -19.89 -4.60 -13.24
C ASP A 122 -20.56 -3.57 -14.14
N GLN A 123 -21.50 -4.03 -14.95
CA GLN A 123 -22.12 -3.20 -15.99
C GLN A 123 -22.85 -1.99 -15.39
N ARG A 124 -23.58 -2.18 -14.29
CA ARG A 124 -24.34 -1.09 -13.65
C ARG A 124 -23.40 -0.05 -13.05
N LEU A 125 -22.32 -0.50 -12.42
CA LEU A 125 -21.29 0.38 -11.87
C LEU A 125 -20.59 1.16 -13.00
N ILE A 126 -20.15 0.47 -14.05
CA ILE A 126 -19.45 1.07 -15.20
C ILE A 126 -20.33 2.12 -15.90
N GLU A 127 -21.61 1.83 -16.13
CA GLU A 127 -22.54 2.80 -16.72
C GLU A 127 -22.69 4.05 -15.85
N ALA A 128 -22.91 3.90 -14.54
CA ALA A 128 -23.02 5.02 -13.61
C ALA A 128 -21.74 5.88 -13.57
N LEU A 129 -20.57 5.24 -13.61
CA LEU A 129 -19.28 5.91 -13.65
C LEU A 129 -19.05 6.65 -14.96
N ALA A 130 -19.39 6.04 -16.09
CA ALA A 130 -19.27 6.64 -17.41
C ALA A 130 -20.17 7.88 -17.56
N ASP A 131 -21.42 7.80 -17.10
CA ASP A 131 -22.36 8.93 -17.10
C ASP A 131 -21.85 10.07 -16.20
N SER A 132 -21.29 9.73 -15.03
CA SER A 132 -20.71 10.71 -14.10
C SER A 132 -19.47 11.41 -14.67
N LEU A 133 -18.65 10.70 -15.46
CA LEU A 133 -17.56 11.31 -16.23
C LEU A 133 -18.09 12.24 -17.31
N ALA A 134 -19.07 11.77 -18.10
CA ALA A 134 -19.63 12.53 -19.23
C ALA A 134 -20.29 13.84 -18.78
N THR A 135 -20.85 13.86 -17.57
CA THR A 135 -21.52 15.03 -16.96
C THR A 135 -20.59 15.88 -16.10
N GLY A 136 -19.31 15.49 -15.95
CA GLY A 136 -18.30 16.25 -15.20
C GLY A 136 -18.43 16.15 -13.67
N VAL A 137 -19.27 15.23 -13.16
CA VAL A 137 -19.40 14.94 -11.72
C VAL A 137 -18.08 14.42 -11.15
N ILE A 138 -17.33 13.64 -11.94
CA ILE A 138 -16.00 13.13 -11.61
C ILE A 138 -15.01 13.39 -12.75
N THR A 139 -13.70 13.29 -12.45
CA THR A 139 -12.61 13.44 -13.41
C THR A 139 -11.90 12.12 -13.73
N GLY A 140 -12.17 11.08 -12.94
CA GLY A 140 -11.64 9.75 -13.12
C GLY A 140 -12.13 8.78 -12.06
N TYR A 141 -11.91 7.50 -12.29
CA TYR A 141 -12.19 6.41 -11.36
C TYR A 141 -11.23 5.25 -11.56
N ASP A 142 -11.14 4.42 -10.52
CA ASP A 142 -10.52 3.10 -10.55
C ASP A 142 -11.56 2.06 -10.11
N ILE A 143 -11.57 0.86 -10.70
CA ILE A 143 -12.33 -0.30 -10.22
C ILE A 143 -11.35 -1.40 -9.84
N ARG A 144 -11.58 -2.05 -8.69
CA ARG A 144 -10.78 -3.16 -8.16
C ARG A 144 -11.64 -4.09 -7.31
N SER A 145 -11.07 -5.20 -6.87
CA SER A 145 -11.67 -6.02 -5.81
C SER A 145 -11.78 -5.22 -4.51
N ARG A 146 -12.86 -5.47 -3.77
CA ARG A 146 -13.16 -4.81 -2.50
C ARG A 146 -12.11 -5.14 -1.43
N VAL A 147 -12.05 -4.30 -0.40
CA VAL A 147 -11.33 -4.49 0.89
C VAL A 147 -9.82 -4.68 0.83
N VAL A 148 -9.19 -4.60 -0.35
CA VAL A 148 -7.73 -4.80 -0.49
C VAL A 148 -6.90 -3.84 0.38
N TYR A 149 -7.44 -2.66 0.68
CA TYR A 149 -6.76 -1.61 1.45
C TYR A 149 -7.37 -1.37 2.83
N ASP A 150 -8.31 -2.20 3.27
CA ASP A 150 -8.91 -2.06 4.58
C ASP A 150 -8.04 -2.75 5.65
N GLY A 151 -8.08 -2.25 6.89
CA GLY A 151 -7.46 -2.91 8.05
C GLY A 151 -5.95 -2.69 8.24
N PHE A 152 -5.33 -1.80 7.46
CA PHE A 152 -3.93 -1.44 7.66
C PHE A 152 -3.76 -0.35 8.74
N PRO A 153 -2.66 -0.38 9.52
CA PRO A 153 -2.34 0.68 10.47
C PRO A 153 -2.10 2.02 9.75
N PRO A 154 -2.69 3.13 10.24
CA PRO A 154 -2.54 4.43 9.61
C PRO A 154 -1.08 4.91 9.68
N GLY A 155 -0.63 5.60 8.63
CA GLY A 155 0.71 6.19 8.57
C GLY A 155 1.81 5.21 8.18
N GLN A 156 1.46 3.98 7.84
CA GLN A 156 2.39 2.94 7.40
C GLN A 156 2.14 2.50 5.96
N THR A 157 1.20 3.11 5.23
CA THR A 157 0.87 2.65 3.87
C THR A 157 1.17 3.67 2.77
N PHE A 158 1.53 3.17 1.60
CA PHE A 158 1.44 3.88 0.33
C PHE A 158 0.73 3.02 -0.70
N ILE A 159 -0.15 3.64 -1.49
CA ILE A 159 -0.75 3.04 -2.67
C ILE A 159 -0.08 3.67 -3.88
N TYR A 160 0.46 2.84 -4.78
CA TYR A 160 1.13 3.24 -6.01
C TYR A 160 0.51 2.52 -7.21
N SER A 161 0.01 3.27 -8.19
CA SER A 161 -0.61 2.71 -9.39
C SER A 161 0.36 2.69 -10.57
N HIS A 162 0.40 1.59 -11.32
CA HIS A 162 1.17 1.54 -12.57
C HIS A 162 0.70 0.46 -13.54
N SER A 163 0.80 0.73 -14.85
CA SER A 163 0.44 -0.25 -15.91
C SER A 163 1.61 -1.11 -16.40
N SER A 164 2.86 -0.68 -16.20
CA SER A 164 4.05 -1.45 -16.61
C SER A 164 4.59 -2.36 -15.50
N ALA A 165 4.53 -3.67 -15.72
CA ALA A 165 5.22 -4.66 -14.90
C ALA A 165 6.75 -4.52 -14.94
N ARG A 166 7.31 -3.95 -16.02
CA ARG A 166 8.75 -3.64 -16.10
C ARG A 166 9.11 -2.54 -15.10
N HIS A 167 8.33 -1.46 -15.07
CA HIS A 167 8.51 -0.37 -14.12
C HIS A 167 8.43 -0.87 -12.67
N LEU A 168 7.37 -1.61 -12.32
CA LEU A 168 7.20 -2.12 -10.95
C LEU A 168 8.33 -3.05 -10.51
N ARG A 169 8.85 -3.91 -11.40
CA ARG A 169 10.04 -4.73 -11.10
C ARG A 169 11.27 -3.88 -10.78
N GLN A 170 11.49 -2.80 -11.52
CA GLN A 170 12.60 -1.89 -11.26
C GLN A 170 12.40 -1.10 -9.96
N LEU A 171 11.17 -0.66 -9.69
CA LEU A 171 10.83 0.01 -8.43
C LEU A 171 11.08 -0.90 -7.22
N PHE A 172 10.67 -2.18 -7.28
CA PHE A 172 10.94 -3.13 -6.21
C PHE A 172 12.43 -3.37 -5.97
N ALA A 173 13.23 -3.42 -7.04
CA ALA A 173 14.67 -3.53 -6.94
C ALA A 173 15.31 -2.28 -6.31
N LEU A 174 14.83 -1.08 -6.67
CA LEU A 174 15.29 0.17 -6.07
C LEU A 174 14.95 0.27 -4.58
N LEU A 175 13.73 -0.10 -4.19
CA LEU A 175 13.32 -0.17 -2.79
C LEU A 175 14.28 -1.04 -1.97
N ALA A 176 14.65 -2.21 -2.50
CA ALA A 176 15.60 -3.11 -1.86
C ALA A 176 17.02 -2.52 -1.80
N ALA A 177 17.48 -1.88 -2.88
CA ALA A 177 18.79 -1.24 -2.95
C ALA A 177 18.93 -0.09 -1.95
N GLU A 178 17.87 0.69 -1.77
CA GLU A 178 17.77 1.78 -0.81
C GLU A 178 17.44 1.30 0.62
N LYS A 179 17.34 -0.01 0.85
CA LYS A 179 17.04 -0.60 2.16
C LYS A 179 15.73 -0.08 2.77
N LEU A 180 14.70 0.11 1.95
CA LEU A 180 13.34 0.32 2.45
C LEU A 180 12.73 -1.04 2.76
N SER A 181 12.07 -1.15 3.91
CA SER A 181 11.41 -2.39 4.32
C SER A 181 9.90 -2.23 4.23
N ALA A 182 9.27 -3.00 3.34
CA ALA A 182 7.83 -2.99 3.18
C ALA A 182 7.29 -4.36 2.76
N TRP A 183 6.12 -4.69 3.29
CA TRP A 183 5.27 -5.73 2.73
C TRP A 183 4.52 -5.18 1.52
N VAL A 184 4.46 -5.99 0.47
CA VAL A 184 3.90 -5.60 -0.81
C VAL A 184 2.63 -6.41 -1.08
N TYR A 185 1.59 -5.68 -1.45
CA TYR A 185 0.28 -6.20 -1.83
C TYR A 185 -0.04 -5.69 -3.23
N VAL A 186 -0.51 -6.57 -4.11
CA VAL A 186 -0.78 -6.22 -5.51
C VAL A 186 -2.17 -6.70 -5.88
N THR A 187 -2.96 -5.82 -6.48
CA THR A 187 -4.28 -6.13 -7.01
C THR A 187 -4.42 -5.58 -8.43
N PRO A 188 -5.12 -6.28 -9.35
CA PRO A 188 -5.49 -5.68 -10.61
C PRO A 188 -6.49 -4.55 -10.37
N LYS A 189 -6.36 -3.50 -11.17
CA LYS A 189 -7.38 -2.47 -11.32
C LYS A 189 -7.63 -2.18 -12.79
N VAL A 190 -8.79 -1.59 -13.06
CA VAL A 190 -9.05 -0.87 -14.30
C VAL A 190 -9.28 0.60 -13.95
N SER A 191 -8.74 1.50 -14.76
CA SER A 191 -8.82 2.93 -14.53
C SER A 191 -9.39 3.63 -15.75
N ALA A 192 -10.11 4.71 -15.51
CA ALA A 192 -10.57 5.62 -16.55
C ALA A 192 -10.48 7.07 -16.05
N PHE A 193 -9.86 7.96 -16.82
CA PHE A 193 -9.70 9.36 -16.42
C PHE A 193 -9.65 10.33 -17.60
N LEU A 194 -10.05 11.57 -17.36
CA LEU A 194 -10.06 12.61 -18.38
C LEU A 194 -8.64 12.91 -18.86
N TYR A 195 -8.44 12.79 -20.17
CA TYR A 195 -7.23 13.24 -20.85
C TYR A 195 -7.22 14.76 -20.95
N ARG A 196 -6.08 15.39 -20.67
CA ARG A 196 -5.91 16.85 -20.73
C ARG A 196 -5.14 17.26 -21.98
N ASP A 197 -5.60 18.34 -22.60
CA ASP A 197 -4.91 18.94 -23.73
C ASP A 197 -3.49 19.37 -23.33
N GLY A 198 -2.51 18.98 -24.13
CA GLY A 198 -1.09 19.26 -23.87
C GLY A 198 -0.29 18.13 -23.22
N TRP A 199 -0.92 16.99 -22.86
CA TRP A 199 -0.25 15.76 -22.42
C TRP A 199 0.51 15.01 -23.54
N GLY A 200 0.62 15.60 -24.73
CA GLY A 200 1.28 15.03 -25.91
C GLY A 200 0.29 14.52 -26.95
N SER A 201 0.79 13.79 -27.95
CA SER A 201 -0.06 13.23 -29.02
C SER A 201 -0.42 11.77 -28.75
N GLY A 202 -1.71 11.51 -28.61
CA GLY A 202 -2.37 10.29 -29.13
C GLY A 202 -1.83 8.95 -28.63
N SER A 203 -2.18 8.56 -27.40
CA SER A 203 -2.21 7.15 -27.03
C SER A 203 -3.39 6.47 -27.74
N SER A 204 -3.22 5.24 -28.23
CA SER A 204 -4.34 4.44 -28.76
C SER A 204 -5.44 4.14 -27.73
N LYS A 205 -5.16 4.43 -26.46
CA LYS A 205 -6.11 4.31 -25.34
C LYS A 205 -6.96 5.57 -25.12
N ILE A 206 -6.76 6.61 -25.94
CA ILE A 206 -7.58 7.83 -25.86
C ILE A 206 -8.87 7.63 -26.65
N ARG A 207 -10.01 7.73 -25.96
CA ARG A 207 -11.35 7.71 -26.54
C ARG A 207 -12.03 9.06 -26.34
N THR A 208 -12.64 9.61 -27.38
CA THR A 208 -13.48 10.81 -27.25
C THR A 208 -14.93 10.42 -26.96
N LEU A 209 -15.50 10.97 -25.89
CA LEU A 209 -16.90 10.83 -25.52
C LEU A 209 -17.79 11.70 -26.43
N PRO A 210 -19.10 11.41 -26.55
CA PRO A 210 -20.03 12.27 -27.30
C PRO A 210 -20.06 13.72 -26.82
N SER A 211 -19.72 13.98 -25.56
CA SER A 211 -19.57 15.32 -24.97
C SER A 211 -18.34 16.09 -25.48
N GLY A 212 -17.46 15.47 -26.26
CA GLY A 212 -16.18 16.03 -26.73
C GLY A 212 -15.01 15.84 -25.75
N LEU A 213 -15.27 15.32 -24.54
CA LEU A 213 -14.23 14.99 -23.57
C LEU A 213 -13.39 13.81 -24.04
N SER A 214 -12.07 13.87 -23.82
CA SER A 214 -11.16 12.76 -24.08
C SER A 214 -10.92 11.95 -22.81
N LEU A 215 -10.95 10.63 -22.92
CA LEU A 215 -10.82 9.66 -21.84
C LEU A 215 -9.63 8.75 -22.11
N VAL A 216 -8.83 8.45 -21.09
CA VAL A 216 -7.86 7.35 -21.11
C VAL A 216 -8.39 6.22 -20.27
N GLU A 217 -8.39 5.01 -20.82
CA GLU A 217 -8.73 3.79 -20.09
C GLU A 217 -7.52 2.85 -20.04
N GLY A 218 -7.33 2.16 -18.92
CA GLY A 218 -6.17 1.30 -18.75
C GLY A 218 -6.36 0.20 -17.72
N GLU A 219 -5.90 -0.99 -18.07
CA GLU A 219 -5.56 -2.05 -17.13
C GLU A 219 -4.26 -1.70 -16.42
N GLU A 220 -4.29 -1.72 -15.09
CA GLU A 220 -3.15 -1.33 -14.25
C GLU A 220 -3.07 -2.22 -13.00
N LEU A 221 -1.91 -2.22 -12.36
CA LEU A 221 -1.78 -2.77 -11.01
C LEU A 221 -1.80 -1.64 -10.01
N ALA A 222 -2.49 -1.88 -8.90
CA ALA A 222 -2.42 -1.02 -7.74
C ALA A 222 -1.64 -1.76 -6.65
N VAL A 223 -0.54 -1.16 -6.22
CA VAL A 223 0.42 -1.74 -5.30
C VAL A 223 0.32 -1.02 -3.97
N LEU A 224 -0.04 -1.74 -2.91
CA LEU A 224 0.05 -1.24 -1.54
C LEU A 224 1.38 -1.68 -0.95
N PHE A 225 2.14 -0.70 -0.46
CA PHE A 225 3.30 -0.88 0.39
C PHE A 225 2.89 -0.66 1.82
N HIS A 226 3.07 -1.66 2.67
CA HIS A 226 2.94 -1.54 4.11
C HIS A 226 4.34 -1.50 4.71
N PHE A 227 4.80 -0.30 5.06
CA PHE A 227 6.12 -0.07 5.60
C PHE A 227 6.22 -0.51 7.05
N ASP A 228 7.37 -1.11 7.32
CA ASP A 228 7.79 -1.57 8.62
C ASP A 228 7.99 -0.40 9.62
N VAL A 229 8.25 0.82 9.13
CA VAL A 229 8.38 2.06 9.91
C VAL A 229 7.84 3.26 9.12
N ALA A 230 7.31 4.27 9.83
CA ALA A 230 6.74 5.47 9.20
C ALA A 230 7.78 6.33 8.45
N GLU A 231 9.05 6.28 8.83
CA GLU A 231 10.13 7.04 8.15
C GLU A 231 10.35 6.58 6.71
N ASP A 232 10.23 5.27 6.45
CA ASP A 232 10.39 4.71 5.11
C ASP A 232 9.34 5.23 4.13
N ARG A 233 8.21 5.73 4.64
CA ARG A 233 7.18 6.41 3.85
C ARG A 233 7.74 7.69 3.20
N ALA A 234 8.41 8.55 3.97
CA ALA A 234 9.02 9.77 3.44
C ALA A 234 10.16 9.45 2.46
N ARG A 235 10.96 8.42 2.78
CA ARG A 235 12.04 7.93 1.90
C ARG A 235 11.49 7.38 0.58
N PHE A 236 10.35 6.69 0.61
CA PHE A 236 9.68 6.19 -0.58
C PHE A 236 9.29 7.33 -1.52
N HIS A 237 8.71 8.41 -0.97
CA HIS A 237 8.39 9.58 -1.78
C HIS A 237 9.63 10.16 -2.49
N GLN A 238 10.74 10.31 -1.77
CA GLN A 238 11.99 10.81 -2.36
C GLN A 238 12.53 9.87 -3.44
N LEU A 239 12.45 8.55 -3.25
CA LEU A 239 12.81 7.57 -4.26
C LEU A 239 11.98 7.74 -5.54
N ILE A 240 10.66 7.97 -5.41
CA ILE A 240 9.80 8.22 -6.56
C ILE A 240 10.22 9.48 -7.31
N LEU A 241 10.49 10.58 -6.61
CA LEU A 241 10.94 11.83 -7.23
C LEU A 241 12.27 11.67 -7.97
N ASN A 242 13.21 10.90 -7.41
CA ASN A 242 14.55 10.76 -7.98
C ASN A 242 14.59 9.78 -9.16
N HIS A 243 13.73 8.76 -9.17
CA HIS A 243 13.89 7.63 -10.08
C HIS A 243 12.64 7.21 -10.85
N ALA A 244 11.43 7.51 -10.39
CA ALA A 244 10.19 6.95 -10.95
C ALA A 244 9.23 7.99 -11.52
N LYS A 245 9.51 9.27 -11.32
CA LYS A 245 8.82 10.39 -11.97
C LYS A 245 9.65 10.88 -13.16
N ARG A 246 8.95 11.30 -14.21
CA ARG A 246 9.54 11.99 -15.36
C ARG A 246 9.23 13.48 -15.30
N ASP A 247 10.23 14.31 -15.55
CA ASP A 247 10.18 15.76 -15.63
C ASP A 247 10.64 16.29 -17.00
N SER A 248 11.34 15.47 -17.80
CA SER A 248 11.64 15.81 -19.19
C SER A 248 11.66 14.62 -20.15
N LYS A 249 11.53 14.91 -21.45
CA LYS A 249 11.56 13.88 -22.51
C LYS A 249 12.91 13.18 -22.61
N SER A 250 13.99 13.91 -22.36
CA SER A 250 15.38 13.45 -22.47
C SER A 250 16.00 13.10 -21.12
N GLU A 251 15.18 12.90 -20.09
CA GLU A 251 15.65 12.56 -18.76
C GLU A 251 16.27 11.15 -18.71
N GLU A 252 17.47 11.07 -18.15
CA GLU A 252 18.25 9.86 -17.93
C GLU A 252 18.31 9.54 -16.43
N GLY A 253 18.70 8.32 -16.06
CA GLY A 253 18.83 7.91 -14.65
C GLY A 253 17.51 7.52 -13.94
N ILE A 254 16.39 7.54 -14.66
CA ILE A 254 15.07 7.12 -14.19
C ILE A 254 14.69 5.73 -14.72
N ILE A 255 13.77 5.05 -14.01
CA ILE A 255 13.29 3.72 -14.39
C ILE A 255 12.36 3.76 -15.60
N ALA A 256 12.20 2.60 -16.23
CA ALA A 256 11.42 2.46 -17.46
C ALA A 256 9.97 2.88 -17.24
N ASP A 257 9.35 3.42 -18.29
CA ASP A 257 7.92 3.77 -18.33
C ASP A 257 7.46 4.76 -17.26
N ALA A 258 8.40 5.47 -16.60
CA ALA A 258 8.11 6.51 -15.61
C ALA A 258 7.13 7.55 -16.15
N TRP A 259 6.08 7.82 -15.36
CA TRP A 259 5.04 8.79 -15.68
C TRP A 259 5.45 10.22 -15.36
N TRP A 260 4.92 11.16 -16.13
CA TRP A 260 5.02 12.59 -15.84
C TRP A 260 4.24 12.97 -14.59
N GLN A 261 3.06 12.36 -14.46
CA GLN A 261 2.10 12.55 -13.38
C GLN A 261 1.84 11.20 -12.70
N PRO A 262 2.78 10.69 -11.88
CA PRO A 262 2.57 9.47 -11.13
C PRO A 262 1.40 9.62 -10.15
N PHE A 263 0.55 8.59 -10.04
CA PHE A 263 -0.54 8.54 -9.07
C PHE A 263 -0.18 7.65 -7.89
N TYR A 264 0.01 8.27 -6.72
CA TYR A 264 0.24 7.57 -5.48
C TYR A 264 -0.16 8.42 -4.27
N TYR A 265 -0.63 7.75 -3.22
CA TYR A 265 -1.17 8.41 -2.03
C TYR A 265 -0.95 7.57 -0.78
N THR A 266 -1.11 8.20 0.38
CA THR A 266 -0.99 7.57 1.71
C THR A 266 -2.22 7.87 2.57
N ASP A 267 -2.43 7.03 3.59
CA ASP A 267 -3.57 7.05 4.51
C ASP A 267 -3.44 8.00 5.71
N ALA A 268 -2.30 8.69 5.86
CA ALA A 268 -2.08 9.68 6.91
C ALA A 268 -1.25 10.86 6.39
N PRO A 269 -1.28 12.04 7.06
CA PRO A 269 -0.52 13.21 6.62
C PRO A 269 0.95 12.92 6.35
N LEU A 270 1.47 13.50 5.27
CA LEU A 270 2.89 13.44 4.91
C LEU A 270 3.30 14.81 4.34
N ASP A 271 4.48 15.29 4.73
CA ASP A 271 4.97 16.59 4.29
C ASP A 271 5.06 16.66 2.76
N GLY A 272 4.53 17.75 2.20
CA GLY A 272 4.46 17.95 0.76
C GLY A 272 3.33 17.18 0.07
N PHE A 273 2.39 16.56 0.80
CA PHE A 273 1.20 15.93 0.23
C PHE A 273 -0.05 16.69 0.62
N ASP A 274 -0.99 16.75 -0.32
CA ASP A 274 -2.24 17.48 -0.16
C ASP A 274 -3.40 16.53 0.15
N PRO A 275 -4.30 16.91 1.08
CA PRO A 275 -5.44 16.08 1.44
C PRO A 275 -6.51 16.11 0.34
N ILE A 276 -7.03 14.93 0.03
CA ILE A 276 -8.10 14.69 -0.94
C ILE A 276 -9.08 13.67 -0.37
N SER A 277 -10.20 13.48 -1.05
CA SER A 277 -11.18 12.44 -0.72
C SER A 277 -11.15 11.31 -1.75
N LEU A 278 -11.15 10.09 -1.25
CA LEU A 278 -11.55 8.90 -1.99
C LEU A 278 -13.02 8.63 -1.68
N VAL A 279 -13.90 8.86 -2.66
CA VAL A 279 -15.29 8.39 -2.58
C VAL A 279 -15.30 6.96 -3.09
N VAL A 280 -15.56 6.00 -2.21
CA VAL A 280 -15.57 4.57 -2.52
C VAL A 280 -17.00 4.12 -2.76
N ILE A 281 -17.25 3.50 -3.90
CA ILE A 281 -18.56 3.00 -4.34
C ILE A 281 -18.51 1.47 -4.34
N GLY A 282 -19.25 0.83 -3.45
CA GLY A 282 -19.32 -0.64 -3.36
C GLY A 282 -20.32 -1.22 -4.36
N SER A 283 -19.92 -2.30 -5.05
CA SER A 283 -20.82 -3.11 -5.90
C SER A 283 -20.43 -4.59 -5.82
N GLY A 284 -21.12 -5.34 -4.96
CA GLY A 284 -20.79 -6.75 -4.69
C GLY A 284 -19.34 -6.91 -4.19
N GLU A 285 -18.56 -7.74 -4.88
CA GLU A 285 -17.14 -8.01 -4.60
C GLU A 285 -16.18 -6.94 -5.17
N LEU A 286 -16.71 -5.95 -5.88
CA LEU A 286 -15.95 -4.86 -6.46
C LEU A 286 -16.18 -3.56 -5.69
N GLU A 287 -15.20 -2.67 -5.80
CA GLU A 287 -15.37 -1.27 -5.43
C GLU A 287 -14.80 -0.37 -6.53
N ALA A 288 -15.45 0.77 -6.76
CA ALA A 288 -14.86 1.88 -7.47
C ALA A 288 -14.31 2.90 -6.48
N THR A 289 -13.17 3.51 -6.80
CA THR A 289 -12.60 4.63 -6.07
C THR A 289 -12.61 5.86 -6.95
N LEU A 290 -13.21 6.93 -6.45
CA LEU A 290 -13.28 8.23 -7.10
C LEU A 290 -12.38 9.19 -6.35
N THR A 291 -11.38 9.73 -7.03
CA THR A 291 -10.45 10.67 -6.41
C THR A 291 -10.91 12.10 -6.67
N VAL A 292 -11.23 12.83 -5.60
CA VAL A 292 -11.80 14.18 -5.68
C VAL A 292 -11.23 15.10 -4.61
N THR A 293 -11.30 16.41 -4.85
CA THR A 293 -11.00 17.42 -3.82
C THR A 293 -11.99 17.32 -2.66
N LEU A 294 -11.56 17.74 -1.46
CA LEU A 294 -12.34 17.58 -0.22
C LEU A 294 -13.75 18.22 -0.32
N ASP A 295 -13.84 19.38 -0.96
CA ASP A 295 -15.08 20.16 -1.14
C ASP A 295 -16.09 19.48 -2.08
N ARG A 296 -15.63 18.62 -2.99
CA ARG A 296 -16.51 17.88 -3.93
C ARG A 296 -17.02 16.56 -3.39
N SER A 297 -16.40 16.02 -2.34
CA SER A 297 -16.63 14.66 -1.84
C SER A 297 -18.10 14.34 -1.53
N LEU A 298 -18.80 15.24 -0.82
CA LEU A 298 -20.20 15.06 -0.45
C LEU A 298 -21.14 15.07 -1.66
N ALA A 299 -20.93 15.99 -2.61
CA ALA A 299 -21.75 16.08 -3.82
C ALA A 299 -21.60 14.83 -4.68
N VAL A 300 -20.38 14.33 -4.84
CA VAL A 300 -20.11 13.09 -5.59
C VAL A 300 -20.74 11.89 -4.88
N ARG A 301 -20.55 11.75 -3.56
CA ARG A 301 -21.18 10.67 -2.77
C ARG A 301 -22.70 10.65 -2.93
N GLU A 302 -23.34 11.81 -2.94
CA GLU A 302 -24.80 11.92 -3.04
C GLU A 302 -25.32 11.37 -4.37
N VAL A 303 -24.64 11.66 -5.48
CA VAL A 303 -25.00 11.13 -6.81
C VAL A 303 -25.05 9.61 -6.80
N PHE A 304 -24.00 8.94 -6.31
CA PHE A 304 -23.96 7.48 -6.29
C PHE A 304 -24.87 6.86 -5.24
N SER A 305 -25.10 7.56 -4.11
CA SER A 305 -26.05 7.12 -3.09
C SER A 305 -27.50 7.13 -3.62
N HIS A 306 -27.88 8.16 -4.39
CA HIS A 306 -29.18 8.20 -5.08
C HIS A 306 -29.35 7.12 -6.14
N LEU A 307 -28.26 6.68 -6.76
CA LEU A 307 -28.25 5.54 -7.68
C LEU A 307 -28.31 4.19 -6.94
N GLY A 308 -28.35 4.20 -5.59
CA GLY A 308 -28.53 3.02 -4.75
C GLY A 308 -27.24 2.23 -4.49
N PHE A 309 -26.07 2.84 -4.64
CA PHE A 309 -24.80 2.21 -4.29
C PHE A 309 -24.46 2.42 -2.81
N GLU A 310 -23.72 1.46 -2.24
CA GLU A 310 -23.04 1.66 -0.96
C GLU A 310 -21.90 2.66 -1.16
N THR A 311 -21.80 3.68 -0.30
CA THR A 311 -20.76 4.71 -0.45
C THR A 311 -19.99 4.95 0.84
N ARG A 312 -18.68 5.15 0.72
CA ARG A 312 -17.75 5.53 1.80
C ARG A 312 -16.96 6.76 1.36
N ILE A 313 -16.55 7.60 2.31
CA ILE A 313 -15.55 8.65 2.05
C ILE A 313 -14.35 8.38 2.94
N HIS A 314 -13.18 8.31 2.34
CA HIS A 314 -11.90 8.28 3.04
C HIS A 314 -11.09 9.53 2.70
N GLN A 315 -10.44 10.09 3.70
CA GLN A 315 -9.44 11.12 3.47
C GLN A 315 -8.08 10.46 3.26
N VAL A 316 -7.37 10.87 2.21
CA VAL A 316 -6.00 10.43 1.92
C VAL A 316 -5.15 11.64 1.52
N TRP A 317 -3.84 11.44 1.48
CA TRP A 317 -2.87 12.48 1.12
C TRP A 317 -2.16 12.06 -0.17
N VAL A 318 -2.23 12.90 -1.19
CA VAL A 318 -1.74 12.60 -2.54
C VAL A 318 -0.54 13.46 -2.91
N ASN A 319 0.32 12.95 -3.79
CA ASN A 319 1.49 13.66 -4.25
C ASN A 319 1.12 14.97 -4.99
N PRO A 320 2.00 16.00 -4.95
CA PRO A 320 1.71 17.31 -5.55
C PRO A 320 1.31 17.27 -7.02
N ALA A 321 1.95 16.35 -7.75
CA ALA A 321 1.75 16.21 -9.19
C ALA A 321 0.29 15.83 -9.51
N PHE A 322 -0.25 14.85 -8.78
CA PHE A 322 -1.63 14.43 -8.94
C PHE A 322 -2.63 15.41 -8.30
N TYR A 323 -2.27 16.10 -7.21
CA TYR A 323 -3.14 17.13 -6.64
C TYR A 323 -3.44 18.23 -7.67
N ARG A 324 -2.40 18.74 -8.37
CA ARG A 324 -2.56 19.69 -9.47
C ARG A 324 -3.52 19.17 -10.55
N PHE A 325 -3.42 17.89 -10.90
CA PHE A 325 -4.33 17.25 -11.87
C PHE A 325 -5.81 17.35 -11.46
N LEU A 326 -6.11 17.21 -10.17
CA LEU A 326 -7.47 17.36 -9.65
C LEU A 326 -7.96 18.81 -9.73
N GLU A 327 -7.07 19.77 -9.52
CA GLU A 327 -7.35 21.21 -9.68
C GLU A 327 -7.45 21.63 -11.16
N GLY A 328 -7.14 20.73 -12.09
CA GLY A 328 -7.17 20.97 -13.53
C GLY A 328 -5.88 21.53 -14.10
N ASP A 329 -4.82 21.63 -13.31
CA ASP A 329 -3.46 21.91 -13.76
C ASP A 329 -2.67 20.60 -13.94
N PHE A 330 -1.61 20.60 -14.72
CA PHE A 330 -0.76 19.43 -14.92
C PHE A 330 0.70 19.78 -15.16
N LYS A 331 1.05 21.07 -15.12
CA LYS A 331 2.42 21.51 -15.36
C LYS A 331 3.26 21.53 -14.09
#